data_AF-A0A9P6JR20-F1
#
_entry.id   AF-A0A9P6JR20-F1
#
_cell.length_a   1.000
_cell.length_b   1.000
_cell.length_c   1.000
_cell.angle_alpha   90.00
_cell.angle_beta   90.00
_cell.angle_gamma   90.00
#
_symmetry.space_group_name_H-M   'P 1'
#
loop_
_entity.id
_entity.type
_entity.pdbx_description
1 polymer ?
#
loop_
_entity_poly.entity_id
_entity_poly.type
_entity_poly.pdbx_seq_one_letter_code
_entity_poly.pdbx_strand_id
1 'polypeptide(L)'
;MPTNSTKTDSERTETGHAEEHLTIRIPNPKAYMSMQSQWTSQRGKARCDYCRQNNLKCDRILPSCNYCTLENQGECSYAPTPNTSHRGIPRCDRCREHNLKCDRDIPSCSYCKDCGEEKSCSYSSRLKSKQDVHGHSDEATTSRWPLLPGLADKPEEEKPRPSYYRERSSEGSNKRSRKSDGAESDPDKPHRGRFTADFAQPKRTSSHSSTYNTPAGSDVEIIAHSSSSKPQILIKNGRIEAWTHPAFISLPNFAYKELIDVDPVEMPKRHEFDAALEAFLRGIMSTLRETAIFSVSQYTKLAKCLTSGDMAPLSERLNTWAAVHKLSSGSTKYNLVLVPRDSVFSMTPNLAEADRRSFVEDLLKGGADLEQLQVHHYDRLPVQNQLYDILSYAHRYHYPAASMLLEVVRLRFASITWPMAELYVKLCPLCSIRSKQGQEKSHRKRERSDSINSVASPIPRASPL
;
A
#
# COMPACT_ATOMS: atom_id res chain seq x y z
N MET A 1 -15.55 -57.81 56.75
CA MET A 1 -16.87 -57.88 57.42
C MET A 1 -16.77 -57.06 58.70
N PRO A 2 -17.78 -56.28 59.10
CA PRO A 2 -18.31 -55.06 58.49
C PRO A 2 -18.20 -53.82 59.42
N THR A 3 -18.77 -52.70 58.94
CA THR A 3 -19.23 -51.46 59.62
C THR A 3 -18.21 -50.51 60.29
N ASN A 4 -18.10 -49.27 59.77
CA ASN A 4 -18.62 -48.13 60.54
C ASN A 4 -18.83 -46.85 59.72
N SER A 5 -19.76 -46.06 60.26
CA SER A 5 -20.44 -44.86 59.77
C SER A 5 -19.69 -43.56 60.08
N THR A 6 -19.75 -42.55 59.20
CA THR A 6 -19.53 -41.11 59.52
C THR A 6 -20.25 -40.25 58.47
N LYS A 7 -21.33 -39.55 58.86
CA LYS A 7 -21.38 -38.12 59.27
C LYS A 7 -20.90 -37.15 58.19
N THR A 8 -21.88 -36.54 57.51
CA THR A 8 -21.75 -35.36 56.65
C THR A 8 -21.94 -34.10 57.50
N ASP A 9 -20.85 -33.37 57.75
CA ASP A 9 -20.87 -32.01 58.27
C ASP A 9 -20.99 -31.02 57.11
N SER A 10 -21.93 -30.10 57.26
CA SER A 10 -22.27 -29.03 56.33
C SER A 10 -21.41 -27.81 56.65
N GLU A 11 -20.31 -27.62 55.92
CA GLU A 11 -19.43 -26.46 56.08
C GLU A 11 -19.77 -25.39 55.04
N ARG A 12 -20.33 -24.28 55.53
CA ARG A 12 -20.70 -23.09 54.78
C ARG A 12 -19.45 -22.21 54.64
N THR A 13 -18.83 -22.21 53.47
CA THR A 13 -17.70 -21.32 53.15
C THR A 13 -18.21 -20.06 52.47
N GLU A 14 -18.22 -18.95 53.20
CA GLU A 14 -18.37 -17.60 52.66
C GLU A 14 -17.04 -17.20 52.00
N THR A 15 -17.00 -17.15 50.67
CA THR A 15 -15.88 -16.54 49.94
C THR A 15 -16.19 -15.08 49.66
N GLY A 16 -15.54 -14.20 50.42
CA GLY A 16 -15.53 -12.76 50.18
C GLY A 16 -14.90 -12.42 48.84
N HIS A 17 -15.62 -11.64 48.03
CA HIS A 17 -15.12 -11.01 46.82
C HIS A 17 -14.08 -9.94 47.20
N ALA A 18 -12.81 -10.19 46.92
CA ALA A 18 -11.78 -9.16 46.91
C ALA A 18 -11.84 -8.43 45.55
N GLU A 19 -12.14 -7.13 45.60
CA GLU A 19 -12.07 -6.22 44.43
C GLU A 19 -10.61 -6.05 43.99
N GLU A 20 -10.24 -6.74 42.92
CA GLU A 20 -8.96 -6.60 42.24
C GLU A 20 -8.95 -5.31 41.41
N HIS A 21 -8.41 -4.24 41.99
CA HIS A 21 -8.21 -2.95 41.33
C HIS A 21 -7.21 -3.09 40.16
N LEU A 22 -7.72 -3.06 38.93
CA LEU A 22 -6.93 -2.97 37.69
C LEU A 22 -6.08 -1.69 37.68
N THR A 23 -4.78 -1.85 37.90
CA THR A 23 -3.82 -0.73 37.86
C THR A 23 -3.38 -0.48 36.41
N ILE A 24 -4.12 0.36 35.68
CA ILE A 24 -3.76 0.75 34.31
C ILE A 24 -2.52 1.66 34.37
N ARG A 25 -1.37 1.16 33.90
CA ARG A 25 -0.16 1.96 33.74
C ARG A 25 -0.33 2.92 32.55
N ILE A 26 -0.71 4.16 32.85
CA ILE A 26 -0.77 5.26 31.88
C ILE A 26 0.66 5.59 31.41
N PRO A 27 0.98 5.51 30.11
CA PRO A 27 2.30 5.85 29.60
C PRO A 27 2.64 7.31 29.87
N ASN A 28 3.92 7.56 30.17
CA ASN A 28 4.46 8.88 30.48
C ASN A 28 4.12 9.92 29.38
N PRO A 29 3.44 11.04 29.71
CA PRO A 29 2.99 12.05 28.74
C PRO A 29 4.13 12.71 27.95
N LYS A 30 5.39 12.57 28.38
CA LYS A 30 6.56 13.03 27.62
C LYS A 30 6.78 12.27 26.31
N ALA A 31 6.30 11.03 26.20
CA ALA A 31 6.38 10.26 24.96
C ALA A 31 5.35 10.74 23.90
N TYR A 32 4.23 11.34 24.34
CA TYR A 32 3.18 11.80 23.43
C TYR A 32 3.52 13.16 22.79
N MET A 33 4.34 13.99 23.45
CA MET A 33 4.76 15.27 22.88
C MET A 33 5.94 15.16 21.88
N SER A 34 6.65 14.03 21.84
CA SER A 34 7.73 13.82 20.86
C SER A 34 7.24 13.38 19.48
N MET A 35 6.01 12.89 19.34
CA MET A 35 5.42 12.51 18.04
C MET A 35 4.79 13.69 17.26
N GLN A 36 4.46 14.81 17.91
CA GLN A 36 3.94 16.00 17.21
C GLN A 36 5.03 16.82 16.49
N SER A 37 6.31 16.60 16.78
CA SER A 37 7.41 17.35 16.16
C SER A 37 7.90 16.76 14.82
N GLN A 38 7.33 15.65 14.35
CA GLN A 38 7.54 15.13 12.99
C GLN A 38 6.64 15.77 11.93
N TRP A 39 6.16 17.00 12.17
CA TRP A 39 5.80 17.92 11.10
C TRP A 39 7.07 18.35 10.37
N THR A 40 7.69 17.41 9.64
CA THR A 40 8.68 17.70 8.62
C THR A 40 8.04 18.73 7.70
N SER A 41 8.59 19.95 7.66
CA SER A 41 8.03 21.00 6.82
C SER A 41 8.09 20.51 5.38
N GLN A 42 6.96 20.06 4.84
CA GLN A 42 6.81 19.80 3.41
C GLN A 42 6.71 21.14 2.67
N ARG A 43 7.75 21.98 2.82
CA ARG A 43 7.99 23.14 1.96
C ARG A 43 8.25 22.60 0.57
N GLY A 44 7.22 22.64 -0.28
CA GLY A 44 7.32 22.22 -1.68
C GLY A 44 6.08 21.51 -2.21
N LYS A 45 5.23 20.94 -1.35
CA LYS A 45 3.98 20.34 -1.82
C LYS A 45 2.93 21.41 -2.11
N ALA A 46 2.27 21.29 -3.25
CA ALA A 46 1.20 22.18 -3.68
C ALA A 46 0.05 22.17 -2.66
N ARG A 47 -0.60 23.32 -2.44
CA ARG A 47 -1.91 23.38 -1.77
C ARG A 47 -2.97 22.87 -2.74
N CYS A 48 -4.05 22.25 -2.26
CA CYS A 48 -5.19 21.91 -3.13
C CYS A 48 -5.76 23.18 -3.79
N ASP A 49 -6.48 23.02 -4.89
CA ASP A 49 -6.96 24.13 -5.70
C ASP A 49 -7.89 25.07 -4.91
N TYR A 50 -8.78 24.50 -4.09
CA TYR A 50 -9.69 25.27 -3.23
C TYR A 50 -8.94 26.14 -2.22
N CYS A 51 -8.03 25.55 -1.44
CA CYS A 51 -7.23 26.33 -0.49
C CYS A 51 -6.27 27.30 -1.18
N ARG A 52 -5.81 26.99 -2.41
CA ARG A 52 -4.97 27.88 -3.20
C ARG A 52 -5.74 29.12 -3.68
N GLN A 53 -6.95 28.93 -4.20
CA GLN A 53 -7.81 30.02 -4.71
C GLN A 53 -8.29 30.95 -3.58
N ASN A 54 -8.64 30.39 -2.42
CA ASN A 54 -9.15 31.13 -1.27
C ASN A 54 -8.06 31.57 -0.28
N ASN A 55 -6.78 31.34 -0.61
CA ASN A 55 -5.61 31.64 0.22
C ASN A 55 -5.67 31.06 1.66
N LEU A 56 -6.28 29.87 1.79
CA LEU A 56 -6.44 29.16 3.06
C LEU A 56 -5.19 28.33 3.40
N LYS A 57 -5.07 27.95 4.68
CA LYS A 57 -4.06 26.98 5.12
C LYS A 57 -4.48 25.57 4.69
N CYS A 58 -3.64 24.91 3.90
CA CYS A 58 -3.83 23.53 3.46
C CYS A 58 -2.82 22.64 4.18
N ASP A 59 -3.30 21.61 4.85
CA ASP A 59 -2.49 20.57 5.49
C ASP A 59 -1.97 19.52 4.49
N ARG A 60 -2.46 19.56 3.24
CA ARG A 60 -1.94 18.79 2.09
C ARG A 60 -2.04 17.27 2.25
N ILE A 61 -2.98 16.81 3.08
CA ILE A 61 -3.31 15.40 3.19
C ILE A 61 -4.07 14.99 1.93
N LEU A 62 -3.72 13.83 1.37
CA LEU A 62 -4.44 13.20 0.27
C LEU A 62 -5.34 12.10 0.84
N PRO A 63 -6.56 11.89 0.30
CA PRO A 63 -7.12 12.50 -0.92
C PRO A 63 -7.76 13.88 -0.71
N SER A 64 -8.11 14.26 0.52
CA SER A 64 -8.67 15.58 0.86
C SER A 64 -7.94 16.19 2.06
N CYS A 65 -7.73 17.50 2.01
CA CYS A 65 -7.12 18.27 3.08
C CYS A 65 -8.16 18.49 4.21
N ASN A 66 -7.75 18.53 5.49
CA ASN A 66 -8.72 18.63 6.61
C ASN A 66 -9.64 19.85 6.50
N TYR A 67 -9.12 20.95 5.93
CA TYR A 67 -9.90 22.16 5.74
C TYR A 67 -11.07 21.95 4.77
N CYS A 68 -10.83 21.24 3.66
CA CYS A 68 -11.88 20.90 2.70
C CYS A 68 -12.86 19.87 3.26
N THR A 69 -12.39 18.94 4.09
CA THR A 69 -13.24 17.93 4.73
C THR A 69 -14.17 18.54 5.78
N LEU A 70 -13.70 19.52 6.56
CA LEU A 70 -14.49 20.15 7.64
C LEU A 70 -15.56 21.11 7.11
N GLU A 71 -15.24 21.92 6.10
CA GLU A 71 -16.20 22.92 5.60
C GLU A 71 -17.22 22.35 4.61
N ASN A 72 -17.05 21.11 4.09
CA ASN A 72 -17.97 20.46 3.15
C ASN A 72 -18.24 21.24 1.84
N GLN A 73 -17.39 22.20 1.45
CA GLN A 73 -17.70 23.13 0.35
C GLN A 73 -17.06 22.81 -1.02
N GLY A 74 -16.45 21.65 -1.23
CA GLY A 74 -16.00 21.30 -2.58
C GLY A 74 -15.06 20.10 -2.69
N GLU A 75 -14.83 19.70 -3.93
CA GLU A 75 -13.87 18.66 -4.29
C GLU A 75 -12.44 19.17 -4.03
N CYS A 76 -11.72 18.51 -3.12
CA CYS A 76 -10.33 18.84 -2.80
C CYS A 76 -9.40 18.33 -3.92
N SER A 77 -9.41 18.97 -5.08
CA SER A 77 -8.56 18.63 -6.20
C SER A 77 -7.15 19.23 -6.08
N TYR A 78 -6.17 18.53 -6.61
CA TYR A 78 -4.81 19.04 -6.80
C TYR A 78 -4.54 19.06 -8.30
N ALA A 79 -4.98 20.11 -8.99
CA ALA A 79 -4.60 20.31 -10.37
C ALA A 79 -3.06 20.33 -10.43
N PRO A 80 -2.44 19.52 -11.30
CA PRO A 80 -1.01 19.56 -11.48
C PRO A 80 -0.66 21.00 -11.83
N THR A 81 0.04 21.68 -10.91
CA THR A 81 0.46 23.05 -11.15
C THR A 81 1.20 23.05 -12.49
N PRO A 82 0.83 23.91 -13.46
CA PRO A 82 1.58 24.03 -14.69
C PRO A 82 3.02 24.22 -14.26
N ASN A 83 3.86 23.25 -14.64
CA ASN A 83 5.27 23.10 -14.34
C ASN A 83 5.91 24.48 -14.38
N THR A 84 5.93 25.14 -13.21
CA THR A 84 6.48 26.48 -13.07
C THR A 84 7.93 26.32 -13.44
N SER A 85 8.29 26.83 -14.61
CA SER A 85 9.57 26.59 -15.26
C SER A 85 10.68 26.63 -14.21
N HIS A 86 11.24 25.44 -13.95
CA HIS A 86 12.15 25.22 -12.85
C HIS A 86 13.28 26.26 -12.91
N ARG A 87 13.30 27.19 -11.96
CA ARG A 87 14.44 28.09 -11.70
C ARG A 87 15.62 27.18 -11.34
N GLY A 88 16.52 26.92 -12.28
CA GLY A 88 17.78 26.21 -12.03
C GLY A 88 18.18 25.17 -13.07
N ILE A 89 17.26 24.67 -13.90
CA ILE A 89 17.63 23.75 -14.99
C ILE A 89 18.08 24.63 -16.20
N PRO A 90 19.05 24.21 -17.03
CA PRO A 90 19.50 24.97 -18.21
C PRO A 90 18.47 24.93 -19.37
N ARG A 91 18.43 25.98 -20.20
CA ARG A 91 17.67 25.97 -21.47
C ARG A 91 18.47 25.18 -22.51
N CYS A 92 17.82 24.54 -23.49
CA CYS A 92 18.53 23.96 -24.63
C CYS A 92 19.31 25.04 -25.39
N ASP A 93 20.31 24.66 -26.18
CA ASP A 93 21.23 25.58 -26.84
C ASP A 93 20.49 26.56 -27.75
N ARG A 94 19.48 26.09 -28.50
CA ARG A 94 18.64 26.91 -29.38
C ARG A 94 17.78 27.90 -28.61
N CYS A 95 17.02 27.44 -27.62
CA CYS A 95 16.19 28.35 -26.81
C CYS A 95 17.05 29.34 -26.01
N ARG A 96 18.29 28.98 -25.69
CA ARG A 96 19.26 29.88 -25.06
C ARG A 96 19.75 30.95 -26.04
N GLU A 97 20.10 30.58 -27.27
CA GLU A 97 20.55 31.48 -28.33
C GLU A 97 19.47 32.51 -28.71
N HIS A 98 18.21 32.05 -28.84
CA HIS A 98 17.08 32.91 -29.19
C HIS A 98 16.35 33.52 -27.97
N ASN A 99 16.88 33.33 -26.75
CA ASN A 99 16.30 33.80 -25.50
C ASN A 99 14.82 33.38 -25.26
N LEU A 100 14.39 32.25 -25.81
CA LEU A 100 13.06 31.68 -25.64
C LEU A 100 12.93 30.91 -24.31
N LYS A 101 11.70 30.69 -23.86
CA LYS A 101 11.41 29.78 -22.74
C LYS A 101 11.47 28.34 -23.24
N CYS A 102 12.35 27.52 -22.66
CA CYS A 102 12.44 26.09 -23.00
C CYS A 102 11.58 25.30 -22.01
N ASP A 103 10.57 24.58 -22.50
CA ASP A 103 9.68 23.71 -21.71
C ASP A 103 10.30 22.34 -21.38
N ARG A 104 11.38 21.97 -22.09
CA ARG A 104 12.26 20.82 -21.84
C ARG A 104 11.63 19.45 -22.02
N ASP A 105 10.66 19.34 -22.92
CA ASP A 105 10.22 18.03 -23.38
C ASP A 105 11.40 17.31 -24.05
N ILE A 106 11.64 16.05 -23.67
CA ILE A 106 12.63 15.15 -24.28
C ILE A 106 11.84 14.27 -25.26
N PRO A 107 12.31 14.04 -26.50
CA PRO A 107 13.65 14.36 -27.04
C PRO A 107 13.84 15.80 -27.55
N SER A 108 12.77 16.58 -27.72
CA SER A 108 12.85 17.97 -28.18
C SER A 108 11.76 18.84 -27.54
N CYS A 109 12.17 20.05 -27.12
CA CYS A 109 11.29 21.02 -26.50
C CYS A 109 10.24 21.53 -27.52
N SER A 110 9.04 21.94 -27.10
CA SER A 110 7.95 22.33 -28.03
C SER A 110 8.39 23.38 -29.04
N TYR A 111 9.06 24.43 -28.57
CA TYR A 111 9.61 25.47 -29.45
C TYR A 111 10.62 24.94 -30.48
N CYS A 112 11.42 23.92 -30.13
CA CYS A 112 12.33 23.31 -31.11
C CYS A 112 11.61 22.39 -32.09
N LYS A 113 10.49 21.77 -31.68
CA LYS A 113 9.64 20.97 -32.58
C LYS A 113 8.94 21.84 -33.62
N ASP A 114 8.45 23.00 -33.21
CA ASP A 114 7.63 23.87 -34.06
C ASP A 114 8.45 24.64 -35.10
N CYS A 115 9.75 24.84 -34.88
CA CYS A 115 10.58 25.63 -35.78
C CYS A 115 10.99 24.93 -37.08
N GLY A 116 10.62 23.68 -37.34
CA GLY A 116 10.75 22.99 -38.64
C GLY A 116 12.18 22.78 -39.19
N GLU A 117 13.20 23.38 -38.57
CA GLU A 117 14.60 23.21 -38.93
C GLU A 117 15.19 21.96 -38.29
N GLU A 118 15.97 21.21 -39.07
CA GLU A 118 16.65 19.94 -38.74
C GLU A 118 17.69 20.03 -37.60
N LYS A 119 17.78 21.16 -36.90
CA LYS A 119 18.67 21.35 -35.76
C LYS A 119 18.08 20.68 -34.52
N SER A 120 18.72 19.60 -34.08
CA SER A 120 18.33 18.85 -32.88
C SER A 120 18.40 19.70 -31.62
N CYS A 121 17.43 19.50 -30.71
CA CYS A 121 17.34 20.19 -29.43
C CYS A 121 18.45 19.70 -28.47
N SER A 122 19.66 20.24 -28.60
CA SER A 122 20.83 19.88 -27.78
C SER A 122 20.90 20.66 -26.45
N TYR A 123 21.44 20.03 -25.41
CA TYR A 123 21.76 20.64 -24.13
C TYR A 123 23.27 20.56 -23.88
N SER A 124 24.03 21.58 -24.26
CA SER A 124 25.45 21.65 -23.92
C SER A 124 25.64 21.90 -22.42
N SER A 125 26.33 20.98 -21.72
CA SER A 125 26.76 21.23 -20.35
C SER A 125 27.70 22.43 -20.36
N ARG A 126 27.36 23.49 -19.62
CA ARG A 126 28.13 24.73 -19.55
C ARG A 126 29.51 24.41 -18.94
N LEU A 127 30.49 24.03 -19.76
CA LEU A 127 31.90 23.99 -19.34
C LEU A 127 32.24 25.42 -18.93
N LYS A 128 32.42 25.66 -17.64
CA LYS A 128 33.02 26.90 -17.16
C LYS A 128 34.43 26.93 -17.73
N SER A 129 34.63 27.67 -18.81
CA SER A 129 35.96 28.06 -19.26
C SER A 129 36.58 28.85 -18.11
N LYS A 130 37.45 28.18 -17.37
CA LYS A 130 38.35 28.82 -16.41
C LYS A 130 39.39 29.50 -17.29
N GLN A 131 39.15 30.76 -17.65
CA GLN A 131 40.16 31.58 -18.29
C GLN A 131 41.28 31.79 -17.26
N ASP A 132 42.31 30.95 -17.33
CA ASP A 132 43.62 31.29 -16.81
C ASP A 132 44.16 32.43 -17.69
N VAL A 133 44.01 33.65 -17.17
CA VAL A 133 44.77 34.80 -17.61
C VAL A 133 46.18 34.58 -17.09
N HIS A 134 47.09 34.08 -17.93
CA HIS A 134 48.53 34.38 -17.91
C HIS A 134 49.15 33.95 -19.24
N GLY A 135 49.73 34.91 -19.94
CA GLY A 135 50.29 34.73 -21.28
C GLY A 135 51.66 34.06 -21.28
N HIS A 136 52.07 33.59 -22.46
CA HIS A 136 53.31 33.99 -23.13
C HIS A 136 53.45 33.27 -24.48
N SER A 137 53.89 34.05 -25.47
CA SER A 137 54.66 33.71 -26.67
C SER A 137 54.19 32.57 -27.61
N ASP A 138 53.78 33.01 -28.80
CA ASP A 138 54.46 32.75 -30.08
C ASP A 138 55.13 31.38 -30.28
N GLU A 139 54.55 30.59 -31.19
CA GLU A 139 55.13 30.12 -32.46
C GLU A 139 54.30 28.91 -32.93
N ALA A 140 53.63 29.04 -34.08
CA ALA A 140 54.03 28.42 -35.34
C ALA A 140 53.91 26.87 -35.30
N THR A 141 53.33 26.12 -36.23
CA THR A 141 52.88 26.37 -37.60
C THR A 141 52.38 25.01 -38.09
N THR A 142 51.28 24.99 -38.87
CA THR A 142 50.86 23.94 -39.84
C THR A 142 50.57 22.52 -39.34
N SER A 143 49.34 22.02 -39.52
CA SER A 143 48.87 21.26 -40.71
C SER A 143 49.76 20.02 -40.99
N ARG A 144 49.27 18.79 -41.07
CA ARG A 144 48.38 18.27 -42.11
C ARG A 144 48.14 16.77 -41.84
N TRP A 145 46.94 16.27 -42.13
CA TRP A 145 46.62 14.85 -42.39
C TRP A 145 47.47 14.29 -43.57
N PRO A 146 47.64 12.96 -43.87
CA PRO A 146 46.59 11.92 -43.85
C PRO A 146 47.00 10.40 -43.72
N LEU A 147 45.96 9.54 -43.64
CA LEU A 147 45.72 8.16 -44.13
C LEU A 147 46.87 7.18 -44.53
N LEU A 148 46.83 5.95 -43.93
CA LEU A 148 46.99 4.55 -44.43
C LEU A 148 48.14 4.17 -45.44
N PRO A 149 48.38 2.88 -45.78
CA PRO A 149 48.67 1.63 -45.02
C PRO A 149 49.94 0.87 -45.55
N GLY A 150 50.41 -0.18 -44.86
CA GLY A 150 51.03 -1.36 -45.51
C GLY A 150 52.52 -1.73 -45.28
N LEU A 151 52.69 -2.97 -44.80
CA LEU A 151 53.64 -4.04 -45.18
C LEU A 151 55.16 -4.05 -44.82
N ALA A 152 55.57 -5.26 -44.36
CA ALA A 152 56.89 -5.92 -44.34
C ALA A 152 57.90 -5.41 -43.27
N ASP A 153 58.72 -6.21 -42.58
CA ASP A 153 59.06 -7.63 -42.65
C ASP A 153 59.86 -8.01 -41.37
N LYS A 154 59.94 -9.32 -41.07
CA LYS A 154 60.95 -10.06 -40.25
C LYS A 154 60.56 -10.73 -38.91
N PRO A 155 61.16 -11.91 -38.61
CA PRO A 155 60.69 -12.87 -37.60
C PRO A 155 61.57 -12.90 -36.34
N GLU A 156 61.02 -13.35 -35.20
CA GLU A 156 61.73 -14.23 -34.24
C GLU A 156 60.80 -14.68 -33.09
N GLU A 157 60.63 -16.00 -33.01
CA GLU A 157 60.54 -16.89 -31.84
C GLU A 157 60.06 -16.34 -30.47
N GLU A 158 58.86 -16.74 -30.01
CA GLU A 158 58.40 -16.52 -28.63
C GLU A 158 57.74 -17.77 -28.01
N LYS A 159 58.23 -18.12 -26.81
CA LYS A 159 57.82 -19.25 -25.94
C LYS A 159 56.74 -18.82 -24.92
N PRO A 160 55.97 -19.75 -24.34
CA PRO A 160 54.66 -19.46 -23.76
C PRO A 160 54.71 -19.11 -22.26
N ARG A 161 53.77 -18.29 -21.80
CA ARG A 161 53.39 -18.20 -20.38
C ARG A 161 51.87 -18.16 -20.16
N PRO A 162 51.34 -19.01 -19.26
CA PRO A 162 49.93 -19.10 -18.93
C PRO A 162 49.51 -18.33 -17.65
N SER A 163 48.21 -18.01 -17.66
CA SER A 163 47.24 -17.68 -16.59
C SER A 163 47.62 -17.99 -15.11
N TYR A 164 47.22 -17.08 -14.21
CA TYR A 164 47.21 -17.30 -12.76
C TYR A 164 45.93 -16.72 -12.11
N TYR A 165 45.14 -17.60 -11.48
CA TYR A 165 44.20 -17.32 -10.39
C TYR A 165 44.86 -17.85 -9.10
N ARG A 166 44.78 -17.16 -7.96
CA ARG A 166 45.11 -17.78 -6.66
C ARG A 166 44.44 -17.11 -5.45
N GLU A 167 43.71 -17.94 -4.71
CA GLU A 167 43.26 -17.76 -3.32
C GLU A 167 44.42 -17.68 -2.32
N ARG A 168 44.15 -17.18 -1.10
CA ARG A 168 44.88 -17.61 0.08
C ARG A 168 44.02 -17.56 1.36
N SER A 169 43.95 -18.72 2.01
CA SER A 169 43.55 -18.96 3.39
C SER A 169 44.75 -18.81 4.35
N SER A 170 44.51 -19.20 5.61
CA SER A 170 45.46 -19.47 6.73
C SER A 170 45.95 -18.23 7.49
N GLU A 171 46.20 -18.21 8.80
CA GLU A 171 46.06 -19.08 9.97
C GLU A 171 46.67 -18.27 11.14
N GLY A 172 46.48 -18.69 12.40
CA GLY A 172 47.58 -18.58 13.37
C GLY A 172 47.40 -17.80 14.67
N SER A 173 47.08 -18.56 15.73
CA SER A 173 47.85 -18.64 16.99
C SER A 173 47.69 -17.60 18.12
N ASN A 174 46.99 -18.07 19.17
CA ASN A 174 47.45 -18.26 20.56
C ASN A 174 47.69 -17.12 21.58
N LYS A 175 47.06 -17.39 22.74
CA LYS A 175 47.54 -17.34 24.16
C LYS A 175 47.24 -16.12 25.05
N ARG A 176 46.37 -16.43 26.02
CA ARG A 176 46.48 -16.29 27.50
C ARG A 176 46.51 -14.90 28.18
N SER A 177 45.43 -14.67 28.92
CA SER A 177 45.35 -14.42 30.39
C SER A 177 46.01 -13.17 30.99
N ARG A 178 45.17 -12.27 31.55
CA ARG A 178 45.20 -11.85 32.98
C ARG A 178 44.01 -10.95 33.34
N LYS A 179 43.44 -11.18 34.54
CA LYS A 179 42.58 -10.27 35.30
C LYS A 179 43.43 -9.10 35.84
N SER A 180 42.84 -7.90 35.92
CA SER A 180 43.01 -6.92 37.01
C SER A 180 41.93 -5.83 36.92
N ASP A 181 41.32 -5.52 38.07
CA ASP A 181 40.52 -4.34 38.35
C ASP A 181 41.36 -3.05 38.24
N GLY A 182 40.71 -1.90 38.02
CA GLY A 182 41.36 -0.60 38.19
C GLY A 182 40.70 0.51 37.39
N ALA A 183 40.28 1.55 38.09
CA ALA A 183 39.56 2.71 37.62
C ALA A 183 40.43 3.69 36.80
N GLU A 184 39.71 4.70 36.29
CA GLU A 184 40.16 6.02 35.84
C GLU A 184 40.59 6.23 34.37
N SER A 185 39.93 7.25 33.82
CA SER A 185 40.34 8.21 32.80
C SER A 185 40.43 7.77 31.33
N ASP A 186 39.49 8.27 30.53
CA ASP A 186 39.64 8.49 29.08
C ASP A 186 38.95 9.83 28.71
N PRO A 187 39.43 10.58 27.69
CA PRO A 187 39.39 12.03 27.61
C PRO A 187 38.40 12.58 26.57
N ASP A 188 38.20 13.89 26.68
CA ASP A 188 37.88 14.88 25.66
C ASP A 188 37.22 14.40 24.35
N LYS A 189 35.91 14.71 24.23
CA LYS A 189 35.26 14.98 22.94
C LYS A 189 34.75 16.43 22.89
N PRO A 190 34.99 17.16 21.79
CA PRO A 190 34.75 18.59 21.73
C PRO A 190 33.28 18.96 21.57
N HIS A 191 32.86 19.90 22.42
CA HIS A 191 31.63 20.69 22.34
C HIS A 191 31.52 21.49 21.02
N ARG A 192 30.33 21.47 20.42
CA ARG A 192 29.79 22.60 19.65
C ARG A 192 28.31 22.80 19.95
N GLY A 193 27.92 24.04 20.22
CA GLY A 193 26.62 24.56 19.80
C GLY A 193 25.55 24.79 20.87
N ARG A 194 25.86 25.65 21.83
CA ARG A 194 24.96 26.30 22.78
C ARG A 194 23.88 27.14 22.08
N PHE A 195 22.61 26.85 22.34
CA PHE A 195 21.52 27.85 22.30
C PHE A 195 20.57 27.57 23.48
N THR A 196 20.80 28.29 24.58
CA THR A 196 19.87 28.45 25.69
C THR A 196 18.90 29.58 25.33
N ALA A 197 17.60 29.31 25.38
CA ALA A 197 16.57 30.34 25.44
C ALA A 197 15.80 30.14 26.74
N ASP A 198 16.19 30.94 27.74
CA ASP A 198 15.54 31.05 29.03
C ASP A 198 14.30 31.96 28.93
N PHE A 199 13.22 31.48 29.53
CA PHE A 199 12.11 32.17 30.18
C PHE A 199 11.43 33.39 29.53
N ALA A 200 10.19 33.18 29.09
CA ALA A 200 9.11 34.15 29.24
C ALA A 200 7.86 33.43 29.79
N GLN A 201 7.48 33.73 31.03
CA GLN A 201 6.28 33.20 31.67
C GLN A 201 5.02 33.95 31.22
N PRO A 202 3.92 33.25 30.87
CA PRO A 202 2.59 33.84 30.89
C PRO A 202 1.90 33.54 32.22
N LYS A 203 1.37 34.62 32.81
CA LYS A 203 0.54 34.68 34.01
C LYS A 203 -0.59 33.65 33.97
N ARG A 204 -0.73 32.95 35.10
CA ARG A 204 -1.95 32.25 35.49
C ARG A 204 -3.08 33.26 35.71
N THR A 205 -4.21 33.06 35.03
CA THR A 205 -5.52 33.51 35.53
C THR A 205 -6.37 32.27 35.77
N SER A 206 -7.00 32.27 36.95
CA SER A 206 -7.76 31.21 37.57
C SER A 206 -9.13 30.97 36.93
N SER A 207 -9.76 29.89 37.41
CA SER A 207 -11.20 29.60 37.50
C SER A 207 -11.96 29.34 36.20
N HIS A 208 -12.34 28.08 35.93
CA HIS A 208 -13.61 27.50 36.38
C HIS A 208 -13.70 25.97 36.07
N SER A 209 -14.19 25.24 37.08
CA SER A 209 -14.91 23.96 37.10
C SER A 209 -14.89 22.98 35.90
N SER A 210 -14.46 21.75 36.21
CA SER A 210 -15.21 20.49 36.09
C SER A 210 -15.94 20.16 34.78
N THR A 211 -15.37 19.24 33.99
CA THR A 211 -15.97 17.91 33.69
C THR A 211 -14.90 17.03 33.03
N TYR A 212 -14.80 15.77 33.46
CA TYR A 212 -13.83 14.81 32.97
C TYR A 212 -14.15 14.40 31.52
N ASN A 213 -13.25 14.69 30.58
CA ASN A 213 -13.25 14.11 29.24
C ASN A 213 -11.94 13.34 29.04
N THR A 214 -12.06 12.02 28.95
CA THR A 214 -11.01 11.08 28.56
C THR A 214 -10.67 11.26 27.07
N PRO A 215 -9.39 11.27 26.63
CA PRO A 215 -9.06 11.39 25.21
C PRO A 215 -9.22 10.04 24.50
N ALA A 216 -10.01 10.04 23.42
CA ALA A 216 -10.29 8.90 22.55
C ALA A 216 -9.01 8.34 21.90
N GLY A 217 -8.84 7.03 22.02
CA GLY A 217 -7.93 6.24 21.20
C GLY A 217 -8.46 6.09 19.78
N SER A 218 -7.55 5.78 18.86
CA SER A 218 -7.79 5.54 17.44
C SER A 218 -8.76 4.38 17.20
N ASP A 219 -10.05 4.66 17.22
CA ASP A 219 -11.10 3.77 16.71
C ASP A 219 -11.10 3.81 15.17
N VAL A 220 -10.88 2.65 14.56
CA VAL A 220 -11.43 2.40 13.23
C VAL A 220 -12.93 2.27 13.47
N GLU A 221 -13.70 3.33 13.19
CA GLU A 221 -15.15 3.36 13.37
C GLU A 221 -15.79 2.10 12.76
N ILE A 222 -16.31 1.24 13.63
CA ILE A 222 -17.19 0.16 13.26
C ILE A 222 -18.43 0.83 12.68
N ILE A 223 -18.62 0.72 11.36
CA ILE A 223 -19.79 1.26 10.68
C ILE A 223 -21.02 0.48 11.19
N ALA A 224 -21.78 1.08 12.10
CA ALA A 224 -23.03 0.51 12.61
C ALA A 224 -24.12 0.60 11.54
N HIS A 225 -24.65 -0.53 11.11
CA HIS A 225 -25.70 -0.61 10.10
C HIS A 225 -27.08 -0.71 10.77
N SER A 226 -27.92 0.31 10.61
CA SER A 226 -29.34 0.26 10.98
C SER A 226 -30.16 -0.37 9.84
N SER A 227 -30.65 -1.58 10.05
CA SER A 227 -31.55 -2.28 9.13
C SER A 227 -32.97 -1.72 9.24
N SER A 228 -33.34 -0.85 8.30
CA SER A 228 -34.71 -0.34 8.16
C SER A 228 -35.61 -1.42 7.56
N SER A 229 -36.46 -2.05 8.37
CA SER A 229 -37.45 -3.04 7.93
C SER A 229 -38.65 -2.38 7.23
N LYS A 230 -38.70 -2.49 5.89
CA LYS A 230 -39.94 -2.26 5.12
C LYS A 230 -40.52 -3.61 4.68
N PRO A 231 -41.85 -3.81 4.73
CA PRO A 231 -42.48 -5.07 4.37
C PRO A 231 -42.39 -5.30 2.86
N GLN A 232 -41.66 -6.35 2.44
CA GLN A 232 -41.56 -6.80 1.04
C GLN A 232 -42.46 -8.02 0.80
N ILE A 233 -43.11 -8.02 -0.38
CA ILE A 233 -43.93 -9.11 -0.92
C ILE A 233 -43.06 -10.37 -1.06
N LEU A 234 -43.51 -11.47 -0.47
CA LEU A 234 -42.77 -12.73 -0.33
C LEU A 234 -42.75 -13.53 -1.64
N ILE A 235 -42.00 -13.06 -2.63
CA ILE A 235 -41.51 -13.94 -3.70
C ILE A 235 -40.48 -14.87 -3.05
N LYS A 236 -40.50 -16.18 -3.36
CA LYS A 236 -39.44 -17.11 -2.94
C LYS A 236 -38.15 -16.71 -3.66
N ASN A 237 -37.53 -15.63 -3.21
CA ASN A 237 -36.26 -15.14 -3.71
C ASN A 237 -35.24 -16.23 -3.43
N GLY A 238 -34.45 -16.58 -4.46
CA GLY A 238 -33.30 -17.45 -4.26
C GLY A 238 -32.46 -16.89 -3.12
N ARG A 239 -31.82 -17.75 -2.34
CA ARG A 239 -30.78 -17.29 -1.42
C ARG A 239 -29.45 -17.45 -2.12
N ILE A 240 -28.47 -16.61 -1.81
CA ILE A 240 -27.11 -16.85 -2.30
C ILE A 240 -26.59 -18.12 -1.62
N GLU A 241 -26.52 -19.21 -2.38
CA GLU A 241 -25.91 -20.45 -1.91
C GLU A 241 -24.39 -20.31 -2.00
N ALA A 242 -23.74 -20.21 -0.84
CA ALA A 242 -22.29 -20.14 -0.76
C ALA A 242 -21.67 -21.48 -1.21
N TRP A 243 -20.54 -21.41 -1.91
CA TRP A 243 -19.86 -22.61 -2.37
C TRP A 243 -19.34 -23.43 -1.18
N THR A 244 -19.69 -24.72 -1.17
CA THR A 244 -19.24 -25.68 -0.16
C THR A 244 -18.60 -26.88 -0.83
N HIS A 245 -17.52 -27.40 -0.23
CA HIS A 245 -16.86 -28.60 -0.72
C HIS A 245 -16.18 -29.33 0.45
N PRO A 246 -16.35 -30.65 0.61
CA PRO A 246 -15.90 -31.37 1.81
C PRO A 246 -14.37 -31.34 2.02
N ALA A 247 -13.60 -31.22 0.95
CA ALA A 247 -12.14 -31.13 0.99
C ALA A 247 -11.58 -29.71 1.26
N PHE A 248 -12.41 -28.67 1.32
CA PHE A 248 -11.98 -27.29 1.52
C PHE A 248 -12.66 -26.68 2.73
N ILE A 249 -12.02 -25.70 3.34
CA ILE A 249 -12.61 -24.94 4.44
C ILE A 249 -13.60 -23.94 3.86
N SER A 250 -14.81 -23.92 4.41
CA SER A 250 -15.87 -22.98 4.04
C SER A 250 -15.52 -21.54 4.45
N LEU A 251 -16.35 -20.60 4.03
CA LEU A 251 -16.33 -19.27 4.63
C LEU A 251 -16.58 -19.35 6.15
N PRO A 252 -16.09 -18.36 6.92
CA PRO A 252 -16.44 -18.24 8.33
C PRO A 252 -17.96 -18.23 8.52
N ASN A 253 -18.45 -18.84 9.61
CA ASN A 253 -19.88 -19.02 9.83
C ASN A 253 -20.65 -17.70 9.87
N PHE A 254 -20.08 -16.61 10.41
CA PHE A 254 -20.74 -15.30 10.39
C PHE A 254 -20.92 -14.79 8.96
N ALA A 255 -19.90 -14.94 8.10
CA ALA A 255 -19.98 -14.50 6.71
C ALA A 255 -20.98 -15.34 5.91
N TYR A 256 -21.02 -16.64 6.19
CA TYR A 256 -22.02 -17.55 5.62
C TYR A 256 -23.45 -17.15 6.02
N LYS A 257 -23.69 -16.84 7.31
CA LYS A 257 -25.00 -16.37 7.78
C LYS A 257 -25.42 -15.05 7.13
N GLU A 258 -24.52 -14.07 7.08
CA GLU A 258 -24.82 -12.79 6.43
C GLU A 258 -25.09 -12.94 4.93
N LEU A 259 -24.37 -13.83 4.22
CA LEU A 259 -24.62 -14.12 2.81
C LEU A 259 -26.01 -14.69 2.54
N ILE A 260 -26.55 -15.48 3.47
CA ILE A 260 -27.90 -16.05 3.35
C ILE A 260 -28.98 -14.95 3.36
N ASP A 261 -28.71 -13.86 4.07
CA ASP A 261 -29.64 -12.74 4.23
C ASP A 261 -29.50 -11.70 3.10
N VAL A 262 -28.49 -11.80 2.23
CA VAL A 262 -28.32 -10.94 1.06
C VAL A 262 -29.33 -11.32 -0.03
N ASP A 263 -30.07 -10.33 -0.54
CA ASP A 263 -30.96 -10.53 -1.69
C ASP A 263 -30.12 -10.77 -2.96
N PRO A 264 -30.26 -11.93 -3.64
CA PRO A 264 -29.48 -12.21 -4.85
C PRO A 264 -29.81 -11.27 -6.00
N VAL A 265 -30.98 -10.60 -5.99
CA VAL A 265 -31.35 -9.63 -7.04
C VAL A 265 -30.46 -8.38 -6.97
N GLU A 266 -29.92 -8.08 -5.79
CA GLU A 266 -29.03 -6.94 -5.58
C GLU A 266 -27.58 -7.26 -6.00
N MET A 267 -27.23 -8.54 -6.15
CA MET A 267 -25.87 -8.99 -6.45
C MET A 267 -25.69 -9.40 -7.93
N PRO A 268 -24.46 -9.35 -8.47
CA PRO A 268 -24.14 -10.00 -9.74
C PRO A 268 -24.57 -11.46 -9.74
N LYS A 269 -25.06 -11.98 -10.88
CA LYS A 269 -25.28 -13.42 -10.99
C LYS A 269 -23.95 -14.16 -11.02
N ARG A 270 -23.84 -15.26 -10.27
CA ARG A 270 -22.59 -16.04 -10.16
C ARG A 270 -21.99 -16.40 -11.53
N HIS A 271 -22.79 -16.95 -12.44
CA HIS A 271 -22.31 -17.35 -13.77
C HIS A 271 -21.82 -16.17 -14.62
N GLU A 272 -22.45 -14.99 -14.51
CA GLU A 272 -22.00 -13.78 -15.20
C GLU A 272 -20.66 -13.31 -14.65
N PHE A 273 -20.48 -13.36 -13.32
CA PHE A 273 -19.21 -13.07 -12.67
C PHE A 273 -18.12 -14.07 -13.06
N ASP A 274 -18.39 -15.37 -13.00
CA ASP A 274 -17.42 -16.42 -13.33
C ASP A 274 -16.95 -16.31 -14.80
N ALA A 275 -17.87 -16.06 -15.73
CA ALA A 275 -17.55 -15.85 -17.14
C ALA A 275 -16.70 -14.58 -17.37
N ALA A 276 -17.04 -13.49 -16.68
CA ALA A 276 -16.29 -12.25 -16.75
C ALA A 276 -14.89 -12.40 -16.12
N LEU A 277 -14.78 -13.13 -15.02
CA LEU A 277 -13.52 -13.44 -14.35
C LEU A 277 -12.63 -14.31 -15.25
N GLU A 278 -13.18 -15.31 -15.92
CA GLU A 278 -12.45 -16.12 -16.89
C GLU A 278 -11.98 -15.28 -18.09
N ALA A 279 -12.83 -14.40 -18.62
CA ALA A 279 -12.44 -13.47 -19.69
C ALA A 279 -11.30 -12.54 -19.25
N PHE A 280 -11.37 -12.00 -18.03
CA PHE A 280 -10.31 -11.20 -17.42
C PHE A 280 -9.00 -12.00 -17.31
N LEU A 281 -9.05 -13.23 -16.77
CA LEU A 281 -7.87 -14.09 -16.64
C LEU A 281 -7.25 -14.44 -17.99
N ARG A 282 -8.06 -14.63 -19.05
CA ARG A 282 -7.58 -14.84 -20.42
C ARG A 282 -6.84 -13.62 -21.00
N GLY A 283 -7.22 -12.41 -20.59
CA GLY A 283 -6.54 -11.17 -20.98
C GLY A 283 -5.22 -10.91 -20.24
N ILE A 284 -5.02 -11.54 -19.07
CA ILE A 284 -3.77 -11.43 -18.31
C ILE A 284 -2.69 -12.33 -18.94
N MET A 285 -1.43 -11.87 -18.88
CA MET A 285 -0.25 -12.63 -19.30
C MET A 285 -0.26 -14.03 -18.67
N SER A 286 0.07 -15.06 -19.45
CA SER A 286 0.08 -16.48 -19.01
C SER A 286 0.88 -16.68 -17.72
N THR A 287 2.00 -16.00 -17.64
CA THR A 287 2.88 -15.89 -16.48
C THR A 287 2.11 -15.44 -15.23
N LEU A 288 1.40 -14.32 -15.27
CA LEU A 288 0.64 -13.85 -14.11
C LEU A 288 -0.60 -14.72 -13.82
N ARG A 289 -1.19 -15.35 -14.85
CA ARG A 289 -2.37 -16.19 -14.73
C ARG A 289 -2.14 -17.41 -13.82
N GLU A 290 -0.96 -18.04 -13.90
CA GLU A 290 -0.60 -19.21 -13.08
C GLU A 290 -0.64 -18.96 -11.57
N THR A 291 -0.46 -17.70 -11.15
CA THR A 291 -0.33 -17.31 -9.74
C THR A 291 -1.46 -16.39 -9.27
N ALA A 292 -2.36 -15.97 -10.17
CA ALA A 292 -3.41 -15.02 -9.84
C ALA A 292 -4.58 -15.67 -9.09
N ILE A 293 -5.10 -16.78 -9.63
CA ILE A 293 -6.27 -17.50 -9.11
C ILE A 293 -6.06 -19.01 -9.35
N PHE A 294 -6.50 -19.82 -8.40
CA PHE A 294 -6.35 -21.27 -8.45
C PHE A 294 -7.69 -21.96 -8.64
N SER A 295 -7.83 -22.70 -9.74
CA SER A 295 -8.89 -23.70 -9.86
C SER A 295 -8.79 -24.76 -8.76
N VAL A 296 -9.87 -25.50 -8.51
CA VAL A 296 -9.93 -26.57 -7.49
C VAL A 296 -8.77 -27.56 -7.64
N SER A 297 -8.44 -27.97 -8.86
CA SER A 297 -7.37 -28.94 -9.13
C SER A 297 -5.97 -28.36 -8.88
N GLN A 298 -5.71 -27.13 -9.34
CA GLN A 298 -4.43 -26.44 -9.11
C GLN A 298 -4.22 -26.15 -7.62
N TYR A 299 -5.26 -25.68 -6.93
CA TYR A 299 -5.20 -25.42 -5.49
C TYR A 299 -4.93 -26.70 -4.70
N THR A 300 -5.65 -27.79 -5.00
CA THR A 300 -5.44 -29.09 -4.36
C THR A 300 -4.01 -29.60 -4.58
N LYS A 301 -3.49 -29.46 -5.80
CA LYS A 301 -2.12 -29.85 -6.13
C LYS A 301 -1.11 -29.04 -5.32
N LEU A 302 -1.26 -27.72 -5.25
CA LEU A 302 -0.42 -26.83 -4.45
C LEU A 302 -0.48 -27.20 -2.96
N ALA A 303 -1.69 -27.37 -2.39
CA ALA A 303 -1.88 -27.72 -0.99
C ALA A 303 -1.21 -29.05 -0.63
N LYS A 304 -1.31 -30.06 -1.50
CA LYS A 304 -0.65 -31.36 -1.33
C LYS A 304 0.88 -31.24 -1.38
N CYS A 305 1.43 -30.49 -2.34
CA CYS A 305 2.87 -30.25 -2.44
C CYS A 305 3.42 -29.51 -1.21
N LEU A 306 2.70 -28.51 -0.71
CA LEU A 306 3.05 -27.79 0.53
C LEU A 306 2.97 -28.68 1.77
N THR A 307 2.07 -29.68 1.77
CA THR A 307 1.92 -30.62 2.88
C THR A 307 3.00 -31.69 2.88
N SER A 308 3.36 -32.23 1.70
CA SER A 308 4.41 -33.24 1.56
C SER A 308 5.83 -32.64 1.61
N GLY A 309 5.97 -31.35 1.32
CA GLY A 309 7.27 -30.71 1.09
C GLY A 309 7.87 -31.00 -0.29
N ASP A 310 7.19 -31.79 -1.12
CA ASP A 310 7.62 -32.09 -2.49
C ASP A 310 6.99 -31.11 -3.47
N MET A 311 7.78 -30.15 -3.94
CA MET A 311 7.37 -29.11 -4.89
C MET A 311 7.64 -29.49 -6.35
N ALA A 312 8.28 -30.64 -6.63
CA ALA A 312 8.59 -31.10 -7.98
C ALA A 312 7.37 -31.23 -8.92
N PRO A 313 6.16 -31.58 -8.44
CA PRO A 313 4.98 -31.64 -9.31
C PRO A 313 4.51 -30.28 -9.83
N LEU A 314 4.87 -29.16 -9.21
CA LEU A 314 4.41 -27.82 -9.59
C LEU A 314 5.20 -27.27 -10.78
N SER A 315 4.63 -26.30 -11.52
CA SER A 315 5.43 -25.55 -12.50
C SER A 315 6.56 -24.81 -11.76
N GLU A 316 7.71 -24.65 -12.41
CA GLU A 316 8.86 -23.93 -11.85
C GLU A 316 8.44 -22.56 -11.32
N ARG A 317 7.63 -21.84 -12.11
CA ARG A 317 7.10 -20.54 -11.75
C ARG A 317 6.23 -20.57 -10.50
N LEU A 318 5.29 -21.51 -10.41
CA LEU A 318 4.42 -21.63 -9.23
C LEU A 318 5.22 -22.03 -7.99
N ASN A 319 6.24 -22.86 -8.15
CA ASN A 319 7.18 -23.21 -7.09
C ASN A 319 7.96 -21.97 -6.60
N THR A 320 8.57 -21.19 -7.51
CA THR A 320 9.26 -19.94 -7.16
C THR A 320 8.30 -18.96 -6.47
N TRP A 321 7.09 -18.79 -6.99
CA TRP A 321 6.09 -17.93 -6.38
C TRP A 321 5.72 -18.40 -4.97
N ALA A 322 5.44 -19.69 -4.79
CA ALA A 322 5.12 -20.25 -3.48
C ALA A 322 6.28 -20.08 -2.48
N ALA A 323 7.52 -20.26 -2.91
CA ALA A 323 8.72 -20.07 -2.10
C ALA A 323 8.92 -18.59 -1.71
N VAL A 324 8.75 -17.66 -2.65
CA VAL A 324 8.88 -16.22 -2.41
C VAL A 324 7.83 -15.72 -1.41
N HIS A 325 6.59 -16.17 -1.55
CA HIS A 325 5.50 -15.83 -0.63
C HIS A 325 5.49 -16.68 0.65
N LYS A 326 6.46 -17.60 0.81
CA LYS A 326 6.57 -18.55 1.92
C LYS A 326 5.24 -19.23 2.26
N LEU A 327 4.55 -19.69 1.22
CA LEU A 327 3.27 -20.37 1.40
C LEU A 327 3.46 -21.61 2.27
N SER A 328 2.47 -21.88 3.11
CA SER A 328 2.48 -23.04 3.99
C SER A 328 1.15 -23.78 3.92
N SER A 329 1.21 -25.09 4.12
CA SER A 329 -0.01 -25.87 4.33
C SER A 329 -0.60 -25.51 5.69
N GLY A 330 -1.91 -25.26 5.74
CA GLY A 330 -2.62 -25.04 6.98
C GLY A 330 -3.18 -26.33 7.57
N SER A 331 -3.52 -27.33 6.76
CA SER A 331 -4.13 -28.56 7.25
C SER A 331 -3.72 -29.76 6.40
N THR A 332 -3.55 -30.91 7.05
CA THR A 332 -3.37 -32.20 6.37
C THR A 332 -4.71 -32.83 5.95
N LYS A 333 -5.81 -32.44 6.61
CA LYS A 333 -7.16 -32.97 6.37
C LYS A 333 -7.90 -32.19 5.28
N TYR A 334 -7.78 -30.87 5.31
CA TYR A 334 -8.41 -29.98 4.34
C TYR A 334 -7.35 -29.34 3.45
N ASN A 335 -7.67 -29.12 2.18
CA ASN A 335 -6.83 -28.31 1.31
C ASN A 335 -6.90 -26.85 1.79
N LEU A 336 -5.92 -26.44 2.59
CA LEU A 336 -5.79 -25.08 3.12
C LEU A 336 -4.38 -24.57 2.83
N VAL A 337 -4.27 -23.51 2.04
CA VAL A 337 -3.01 -22.81 1.78
C VAL A 337 -3.02 -21.49 2.54
N LEU A 338 -1.99 -21.28 3.35
CA LEU A 338 -1.79 -20.09 4.16
C LEU A 338 -0.70 -19.21 3.57
N VAL A 339 -0.95 -17.90 3.61
CA VAL A 339 -0.01 -16.85 3.21
C VAL A 339 0.43 -16.11 4.48
N PRO A 340 1.70 -16.23 4.91
CA PRO A 340 2.21 -15.45 6.04
C PRO A 340 2.24 -13.95 5.71
N ARG A 341 1.85 -13.12 6.67
CA ARG A 341 2.03 -11.67 6.61
C ARG A 341 3.44 -11.28 7.05
N ASP A 342 3.83 -10.04 6.74
CA ASP A 342 5.17 -9.51 7.03
C ASP A 342 5.60 -9.68 8.50
N SER A 343 4.67 -9.55 9.44
CA SER A 343 4.91 -9.75 10.87
C SER A 343 5.48 -11.14 11.22
N VAL A 344 5.16 -12.17 10.44
CA VAL A 344 5.68 -13.53 10.65
C VAL A 344 7.16 -13.60 10.35
N PHE A 345 7.67 -12.79 9.41
CA PHE A 345 9.08 -12.85 9.01
C PHE A 345 10.02 -12.29 10.09
N SER A 346 9.51 -11.53 11.04
CA SER A 346 10.25 -11.09 12.22
C SER A 346 10.21 -12.08 13.39
N MET A 347 9.39 -13.13 13.31
CA MET A 347 9.23 -14.12 14.39
C MET A 347 10.31 -15.21 14.32
N THR A 348 10.53 -15.85 15.47
CA THR A 348 11.31 -17.10 15.47
C THR A 348 10.50 -18.21 14.77
N PRO A 349 11.15 -19.18 14.10
CA PRO A 349 10.45 -20.25 13.41
C PRO A 349 9.49 -21.04 14.30
N ASN A 350 9.84 -21.24 15.58
CA ASN A 350 9.01 -21.96 16.54
C ASN A 350 7.75 -21.16 16.92
N LEU A 351 7.87 -19.84 17.08
CA LEU A 351 6.73 -18.97 17.37
C LEU A 351 5.80 -18.86 16.16
N ALA A 352 6.36 -18.64 14.97
CA ALA A 352 5.60 -18.60 13.73
C ALA A 352 4.79 -19.91 13.52
N GLU A 353 5.41 -21.05 13.78
CA GLU A 353 4.75 -22.36 13.68
C GLU A 353 3.66 -22.56 14.76
N ALA A 354 3.87 -22.06 15.98
CA ALA A 354 2.85 -22.07 17.03
C ALA A 354 1.64 -21.19 16.64
N ASP A 355 1.89 -19.97 16.15
CA ASP A 355 0.85 -19.05 15.67
C ASP A 355 0.10 -19.61 14.47
N ARG A 356 0.81 -20.27 13.54
CA ARG A 356 0.19 -20.96 12.40
C ARG A 356 -0.79 -22.03 12.86
N ARG A 357 -0.41 -22.85 13.86
CA ARG A 357 -1.29 -23.90 14.41
C ARG A 357 -2.49 -23.31 15.11
N SER A 358 -2.31 -22.29 15.94
CA SER A 358 -3.42 -21.59 16.61
C SER A 358 -4.41 -21.05 15.60
N PHE A 359 -3.92 -20.35 14.57
CA PHE A 359 -4.76 -19.80 13.50
C PHE A 359 -5.60 -20.87 12.79
N VAL A 360 -5.00 -22.02 12.49
CA VAL A 360 -5.71 -23.15 11.85
C VAL A 360 -6.76 -23.73 12.78
N GLU A 361 -6.44 -23.91 14.07
CA GLU A 361 -7.37 -24.46 15.05
C GLU A 361 -8.60 -23.56 15.20
N ASP A 362 -8.40 -22.25 15.30
CA ASP A 362 -9.46 -21.26 15.41
C ASP A 362 -10.34 -21.24 14.15
N LEU A 363 -9.70 -21.36 12.98
CA LEU A 363 -10.40 -21.45 11.71
C LEU A 363 -11.28 -22.71 11.62
N LEU A 364 -10.79 -23.85 12.09
CA LEU A 364 -11.50 -25.14 12.05
C LEU A 364 -12.62 -25.24 13.09
N LYS A 365 -12.52 -24.54 14.22
CA LYS A 365 -13.61 -24.43 15.20
C LYS A 365 -14.83 -23.74 14.61
N GLY A 366 -14.65 -22.90 13.59
CA GLY A 366 -15.75 -22.20 12.88
C GLY A 366 -16.54 -21.21 13.74
N GLY A 367 -16.18 -21.04 15.00
CA GLY A 367 -16.88 -20.21 15.98
C GLY A 367 -16.18 -18.89 16.29
N ALA A 368 -15.01 -18.63 15.70
CA ALA A 368 -14.33 -17.36 15.92
C ALA A 368 -15.21 -16.24 15.37
N ASP A 369 -15.70 -15.39 16.28
CA ASP A 369 -16.22 -14.08 15.91
C ASP A 369 -15.15 -13.34 15.10
N LEU A 370 -15.55 -12.42 14.23
CA LEU A 370 -14.59 -11.71 13.41
C LEU A 370 -13.57 -10.93 14.25
N GLU A 371 -13.97 -10.47 15.44
CA GLU A 371 -13.07 -9.87 16.42
C GLU A 371 -12.14 -10.88 17.09
N GLN A 372 -12.47 -12.16 17.11
CA GLN A 372 -11.61 -13.23 17.66
C GLN A 372 -10.58 -13.74 16.65
N LEU A 373 -10.72 -13.43 15.36
CA LEU A 373 -9.68 -13.65 14.35
C LEU A 373 -8.51 -12.66 14.47
N GLN A 374 -8.18 -12.26 15.71
CA GLN A 374 -7.14 -11.30 16.09
C GLN A 374 -5.72 -11.81 15.85
N VAL A 375 -5.49 -13.09 15.53
CA VAL A 375 -4.16 -13.55 15.12
C VAL A 375 -3.85 -12.97 13.72
N HIS A 376 -3.11 -11.85 13.69
CA HIS A 376 -2.89 -11.04 12.48
C HIS A 376 -1.84 -11.60 11.51
N HIS A 377 -1.39 -12.83 11.70
CA HIS A 377 -0.14 -13.32 11.13
C HIS A 377 -0.31 -14.08 9.82
N TYR A 378 -1.49 -14.63 9.56
CA TYR A 378 -1.75 -15.44 8.36
C TYR A 378 -3.03 -15.01 7.66
N ASP A 379 -3.00 -15.09 6.33
CA ASP A 379 -4.16 -15.02 5.47
C ASP A 379 -4.38 -16.35 4.76
N ARG A 380 -5.60 -16.58 4.29
CA ARG A 380 -5.98 -17.76 3.51
C ARG A 380 -5.94 -17.41 2.04
N LEU A 381 -5.38 -18.31 1.25
CA LEU A 381 -5.52 -18.23 -0.20
C LEU A 381 -6.90 -18.79 -0.58
N PRO A 382 -7.77 -18.04 -1.28
CA PRO A 382 -9.07 -18.54 -1.70
C PRO A 382 -8.96 -19.47 -2.91
N VAL A 383 -9.87 -20.44 -2.99
CA VAL A 383 -10.12 -21.19 -4.23
C VAL A 383 -10.95 -20.33 -5.17
N GLN A 384 -10.77 -20.46 -6.49
CA GLN A 384 -11.50 -19.67 -7.50
C GLN A 384 -13.01 -19.60 -7.23
N ASN A 385 -13.63 -20.75 -6.93
CA ASN A 385 -15.07 -20.85 -6.69
C ASN A 385 -15.55 -20.06 -5.46
N GLN A 386 -14.67 -19.80 -4.48
CA GLN A 386 -14.98 -19.01 -3.29
C GLN A 386 -14.95 -17.50 -3.57
N LEU A 387 -14.33 -17.05 -4.65
CA LEU A 387 -14.16 -15.62 -4.93
C LEU A 387 -15.49 -14.89 -5.01
N TYR A 388 -16.48 -15.48 -5.67
CA TYR A 388 -17.82 -14.90 -5.75
C TYR A 388 -18.42 -14.71 -4.35
N ASP A 389 -18.31 -15.70 -3.46
CA ASP A 389 -18.90 -15.63 -2.12
C ASP A 389 -18.20 -14.59 -1.25
N ILE A 390 -16.87 -14.55 -1.31
CA ILE A 390 -16.04 -13.58 -0.58
C ILE A 390 -16.38 -12.16 -1.04
N LEU A 391 -16.47 -11.94 -2.35
CA LEU A 391 -16.79 -10.63 -2.92
C LEU A 391 -18.25 -10.24 -2.71
N SER A 392 -19.19 -11.19 -2.76
CA SER A 392 -20.61 -10.97 -2.42
C SER A 392 -20.73 -10.47 -0.98
N TYR A 393 -20.07 -11.16 -0.05
CA TYR A 393 -20.06 -10.76 1.35
C TYR A 393 -19.42 -9.38 1.52
N ALA A 394 -18.26 -9.15 0.89
CA ALA A 394 -17.57 -7.87 0.99
C ALA A 394 -18.38 -6.71 0.36
N HIS A 395 -19.22 -6.99 -0.62
CA HIS A 395 -20.04 -6.02 -1.35
C HIS A 395 -21.47 -5.89 -0.82
N ARG A 396 -21.87 -6.59 0.24
CA ARG A 396 -23.26 -6.61 0.74
C ARG A 396 -23.88 -5.23 1.04
N TYR A 397 -23.05 -4.22 1.28
CA TYR A 397 -23.46 -2.82 1.49
C TYR A 397 -23.23 -1.91 0.29
N HIS A 398 -22.97 -2.47 -0.89
CA HIS A 398 -22.68 -1.78 -2.15
C HIS A 398 -21.51 -0.78 -2.07
N TYR A 399 -20.53 -1.11 -1.25
CA TYR A 399 -19.32 -0.31 -1.11
C TYR A 399 -18.43 -0.37 -2.37
N PRO A 400 -17.63 0.67 -2.63
CA PRO A 400 -16.69 0.66 -3.74
C PRO A 400 -15.60 -0.40 -3.55
N ALA A 401 -14.92 -0.76 -4.65
CA ALA A 401 -13.91 -1.80 -4.67
C ALA A 401 -12.81 -1.64 -3.59
N ALA A 402 -12.39 -0.40 -3.29
CA ALA A 402 -11.39 -0.14 -2.25
C ALA A 402 -11.85 -0.60 -0.86
N SER A 403 -13.09 -0.27 -0.47
CA SER A 403 -13.68 -0.70 0.79
C SER A 403 -13.92 -2.21 0.83
N MET A 404 -14.31 -2.81 -0.30
CA MET A 404 -14.42 -4.26 -0.39
C MET A 404 -13.08 -4.96 -0.11
N LEU A 405 -11.96 -4.44 -0.62
CA LEU A 405 -10.65 -5.03 -0.35
C LEU A 405 -10.26 -4.95 1.13
N LEU A 406 -10.61 -3.86 1.82
CA LEU A 406 -10.41 -3.78 3.27
C LEU A 406 -11.21 -4.86 4.00
N GLU A 407 -12.44 -5.10 3.57
CA GLU A 407 -13.29 -6.16 4.12
C GLU A 407 -12.75 -7.57 3.82
N VAL A 408 -12.20 -7.79 2.63
CA VAL A 408 -11.51 -9.04 2.26
C VAL A 408 -10.28 -9.27 3.14
N VAL A 409 -9.49 -8.23 3.41
CA VAL A 409 -8.34 -8.29 4.32
C VAL A 409 -8.80 -8.57 5.75
N ARG A 410 -9.94 -8.01 6.17
CA ARG A 410 -10.58 -8.29 7.47
C ARG A 410 -11.01 -9.76 7.59
N LEU A 411 -11.52 -10.35 6.51
CA LEU A 411 -11.86 -11.76 6.39
C LEU A 411 -10.65 -12.72 6.30
N ARG A 412 -9.42 -12.18 6.28
CA ARG A 412 -8.18 -12.95 6.16
C ARG A 412 -8.08 -13.73 4.85
N PHE A 413 -8.38 -13.08 3.74
CA PHE A 413 -8.12 -13.63 2.41
C PHE A 413 -7.02 -12.85 1.68
N ALA A 414 -6.10 -13.58 1.08
CA ALA A 414 -5.03 -13.06 0.25
C ALA A 414 -5.37 -13.15 -1.24
N SER A 415 -4.54 -12.51 -2.07
CA SER A 415 -4.53 -12.63 -3.54
C SER A 415 -5.80 -12.17 -4.29
N ILE A 416 -6.81 -11.62 -3.59
CA ILE A 416 -7.90 -10.90 -4.23
C ILE A 416 -7.41 -9.49 -4.57
N THR A 417 -7.37 -9.21 -5.87
CA THR A 417 -6.79 -7.96 -6.39
C THR A 417 -7.86 -6.89 -6.64
N TRP A 418 -7.43 -5.63 -6.74
CA TRP A 418 -8.34 -4.52 -7.08
C TRP A 418 -9.11 -4.72 -8.39
N PRO A 419 -8.50 -5.19 -9.50
CA PRO A 419 -9.26 -5.48 -10.72
C PRO A 419 -10.38 -6.52 -10.53
N MET A 420 -10.20 -7.52 -9.67
CA MET A 420 -11.24 -8.52 -9.39
C MET A 420 -12.41 -7.91 -8.62
N ALA A 421 -12.12 -7.07 -7.62
CA ALA A 421 -13.15 -6.34 -6.88
C ALA A 421 -13.88 -5.31 -7.77
N GLU A 422 -13.15 -4.58 -8.62
CA GLU A 422 -13.73 -3.62 -9.56
C GLU A 422 -14.62 -4.32 -10.61
N LEU A 423 -14.19 -5.48 -11.11
CA LEU A 423 -14.99 -6.32 -12.01
C LEU A 423 -16.31 -6.69 -11.35
N TYR A 424 -16.28 -7.13 -10.08
CA TYR A 424 -17.49 -7.47 -9.34
C TYR A 424 -18.43 -6.27 -9.17
N VAL A 425 -17.91 -5.11 -8.76
CA VAL A 425 -18.70 -3.86 -8.60
C VAL A 425 -19.33 -3.42 -9.92
N LYS A 426 -18.62 -3.55 -11.05
CA LYS A 426 -19.13 -3.20 -12.39
C LYS A 426 -20.31 -4.09 -12.82
N LEU A 427 -20.28 -5.37 -12.42
CA LEU A 427 -21.36 -6.32 -12.70
C LEU A 427 -22.54 -6.19 -11.74
N CYS A 428 -22.39 -5.45 -10.63
CA CYS A 428 -23.45 -5.29 -9.65
C CYS A 428 -24.59 -4.42 -10.23
N PRO A 429 -25.84 -4.94 -10.27
CA PRO A 429 -26.96 -4.24 -10.90
C PRO A 429 -27.28 -2.92 -10.20
N LEU A 430 -27.25 -2.88 -8.86
CA LEU A 430 -27.53 -1.65 -8.12
C LEU A 430 -26.44 -0.59 -8.32
N CYS A 431 -25.17 -0.98 -8.29
CA CYS A 431 -24.05 -0.07 -8.53
C CYS A 431 -24.08 0.47 -9.97
N SER A 432 -24.42 -0.38 -10.95
CA SER A 432 -24.59 0.03 -12.35
C SER A 432 -25.70 1.08 -12.50
N ILE A 433 -26.87 0.87 -11.89
CA ILE A 433 -27.97 1.84 -11.91
C ILE A 433 -27.56 3.17 -11.26
N ARG A 434 -26.92 3.12 -10.08
CA ARG A 434 -26.43 4.33 -9.37
C ARG A 434 -25.39 5.08 -10.19
N SER A 435 -24.48 4.37 -10.85
CA SER A 435 -23.46 4.97 -11.72
C SER A 435 -24.08 5.70 -12.92
N LYS A 436 -25.04 5.06 -13.62
CA LYS A 436 -25.77 5.67 -14.74
C LYS A 436 -26.53 6.94 -14.31
N GLN A 437 -27.22 6.90 -13.17
CA GLN A 437 -27.91 8.07 -12.63
C GLN A 437 -26.95 9.22 -12.27
N GLY A 438 -25.75 8.90 -11.77
CA GLY A 438 -24.71 9.90 -11.52
C GLY A 438 -24.20 10.57 -12.80
N GLN A 439 -24.01 9.78 -13.87
CA GLN A 439 -23.60 10.30 -15.18
C GLN A 439 -24.66 11.19 -15.81
N GLU A 440 -25.93 10.81 -15.77
CA GLU A 440 -27.04 11.62 -16.29
C GLU A 440 -27.17 12.95 -15.55
N LYS A 441 -27.03 12.97 -14.22
CA LYS A 441 -27.03 14.22 -13.43
C LYS A 441 -25.87 15.14 -13.82
N SER A 442 -24.71 14.55 -14.09
CA SER A 442 -23.51 15.30 -14.49
C SER A 442 -23.67 15.89 -15.90
N HIS A 443 -24.27 15.12 -16.83
CA HIS A 443 -24.60 15.58 -18.17
C HIS A 443 -25.60 16.74 -18.14
N ARG A 444 -26.71 16.60 -17.39
CA ARG A 444 -27.72 17.66 -17.24
C ARG A 444 -27.15 18.92 -16.59
N LYS A 445 -26.21 18.79 -15.64
CA LYS A 445 -25.52 19.94 -15.04
C LYS A 445 -24.67 20.68 -16.08
N ARG A 446 -24.00 19.95 -16.96
CA ARG A 446 -23.19 20.51 -18.07
C ARG A 446 -24.07 21.19 -19.13
N GLU A 447 -25.15 20.55 -19.56
CA GLU A 447 -26.11 21.16 -20.50
C GLU A 447 -26.75 22.43 -19.92
N ARG A 448 -27.04 22.44 -18.62
CA ARG A 448 -27.57 23.63 -17.94
C ARG A 448 -26.54 24.75 -17.83
N SER A 449 -25.27 24.43 -17.55
CA SER A 449 -24.20 25.46 -17.56
C SER A 449 -23.97 26.03 -18.95
N ASP A 450 -24.03 25.21 -20.00
CA ASP A 450 -23.85 25.66 -21.39
C ASP A 450 -25.05 26.50 -21.85
N SER A 451 -26.26 26.14 -21.45
CA SER A 451 -27.48 26.92 -21.73
C SER A 451 -27.47 28.30 -21.07
N ILE A 452 -26.95 28.43 -19.83
CA ILE A 452 -26.83 29.73 -19.15
C ILE A 452 -25.80 30.62 -19.86
N ASN A 453 -24.68 30.05 -20.33
CA ASN A 453 -23.66 30.82 -21.04
C ASN A 453 -24.11 31.28 -22.43
N SER A 454 -25.03 30.57 -23.08
CA SER A 454 -25.55 30.96 -24.41
C SER A 454 -26.48 32.19 -24.39
N VAL A 455 -27.11 32.52 -23.26
CA VAL A 455 -28.05 33.67 -23.16
C VAL A 455 -27.30 34.99 -22.89
N ALA A 456 -26.05 34.93 -22.41
CA ALA A 456 -25.17 36.09 -22.26
C ALA A 456 -24.50 36.49 -23.59
N SER A 457 -25.28 36.57 -24.68
CA SER A 457 -24.79 37.25 -25.89
C SER A 457 -24.51 38.71 -25.53
N PRO A 458 -23.31 39.23 -25.81
CA PRO A 458 -22.97 40.60 -25.48
C PRO A 458 -23.93 41.53 -26.22
N ILE A 459 -24.71 42.33 -25.47
CA ILE A 459 -25.49 43.43 -26.04
C ILE A 459 -24.52 44.25 -26.90
N PRO A 460 -24.81 44.46 -28.19
CA PRO A 460 -23.93 45.23 -29.05
C PRO A 460 -23.76 46.61 -28.44
N ARG A 461 -22.53 46.95 -28.04
CA ARG A 461 -22.19 48.30 -27.59
C ARG A 461 -22.51 49.25 -28.74
N ALA A 462 -23.51 50.10 -28.54
CA ALA A 462 -23.80 51.19 -29.46
C ALA A 462 -22.53 52.03 -29.63
N SER A 463 -22.08 52.18 -30.89
CA SER A 463 -20.96 53.05 -31.23
C SER A 463 -21.31 54.49 -30.88
N PRO A 464 -20.43 55.22 -30.16
CA PRO A 464 -20.64 56.64 -29.93
C PRO A 464 -20.47 57.40 -31.26
N LEU A 465 -21.42 58.30 -31.52
CA LEU A 465 -21.41 59.27 -32.63
C LEU A 465 -20.40 60.40 -32.38
#